data_AF-A0A5J4TWL7-F1
#
_entry.id   AF-A0A5J4TWL7-F1
#
_cell.length_a   1.000
_cell.length_b   1.000
_cell.length_c   1.000
_cell.angle_alpha   90.00
_cell.angle_beta   90.00
_cell.angle_gamma   90.00
#
_symmetry.space_group_name_H-M   'P 1'
#
loop_
_entity.id
_entity.type
_entity.pdbx_description
1 polymer ?
#
loop_
_entity_poly.entity_id
_entity_poly.type
_entity_poly.pdbx_seq_one_letter_code
_entity_poly.pdbx_strand_id
1 'polypeptide(L)'
;MWELANEVNEANLACEPVVKFDNENEQQKHQQKIHQVAIFGFNSKNNSYLGSTTQQKQVTIRRIDYQFELVFKDVLTFIPPTTLDNFVHKYGNGTKLTKGKFPHGSFNTNNVDQFLSSSEPFEHKDFYKQISRKNISDKEYQEYVDDFVSLDTNGNSKFEDRSSYLKYYNIRDVECIITMRGKTLTLMVIIIQKQDNKAGRDTTNNVTADDIDYFNQMIPNKCCYCNAKFTNVNKPTLERIDNNIAHTKDNCKLACQLCNSTRSNKDADVAKLMIQMYKYAIVKNLPMIIDNEEVYWFLRKFIHGGLSQVFHQYNIKGLTHINKLKQNPEQNIVTAYDLDYIITHILDLDFNSLYPSAFCGIYNKNNPYTGGKMYMAGRVTKHIKIREANDQDYRDTKRKEMMNIIHSEDRFSEENGQLFIASVKGHIDKAHINDHINFPPIWRKRTYKTDEKTIGKFTYEKMQKQGISVNKQVTKLTSLLST
;
A
#
# COMPACT_ATOMS: atom_id res chain seq x y z
N MET A 1 15.95 42.15 14.92
CA MET A 1 15.78 40.69 14.74
C MET A 1 15.49 39.96 16.06
N TRP A 2 15.97 40.45 17.21
CA TRP A 2 15.59 39.93 18.54
C TRP A 2 14.31 40.59 19.09
N GLU A 3 14.04 41.87 18.77
CA GLU A 3 12.77 42.54 19.12
C GLU A 3 11.55 42.00 18.33
N LEU A 4 11.74 41.63 17.06
CA LEU A 4 10.69 40.97 16.25
C LEU A 4 10.35 39.56 16.78
N ALA A 5 11.27 38.92 17.51
CA ALA A 5 11.02 37.61 18.13
C ALA A 5 10.23 37.74 19.45
N ASN A 6 10.37 38.87 20.17
CA ASN A 6 9.57 39.16 21.36
C ASN A 6 8.17 39.70 21.00
N GLU A 7 8.04 40.54 19.96
CA GLU A 7 6.72 40.97 19.47
C GLU A 7 5.87 39.80 18.93
N VAL A 8 6.50 38.80 18.30
CA VAL A 8 5.80 37.58 17.84
C VAL A 8 5.41 36.67 19.03
N ASN A 9 6.20 36.64 20.11
CA ASN A 9 5.85 35.87 21.31
C ASN A 9 4.75 36.55 22.14
N GLU A 10 4.75 37.87 22.28
CA GLU A 10 3.66 38.59 22.95
C GLU A 10 2.36 38.59 22.12
N ALA A 11 2.44 38.64 20.80
CA ALA A 11 1.27 38.49 19.93
C ALA A 11 0.66 37.06 19.97
N ASN A 12 1.47 36.03 20.25
CA ASN A 12 1.01 34.65 20.42
C ASN A 12 0.39 34.37 21.81
N LEU A 13 0.69 35.20 22.82
CA LEU A 13 0.07 35.12 24.16
C LEU A 13 -1.26 35.90 24.25
N ALA A 14 -1.53 36.83 23.34
CA ALA A 14 -2.74 37.66 23.34
C ALA A 14 -3.95 37.05 22.58
N CYS A 15 -3.79 35.88 21.97
CA CYS A 15 -4.85 35.20 21.21
C CYS A 15 -4.99 33.74 21.66
N GLU A 16 -5.29 33.52 22.94
CA GLU A 16 -6.03 32.32 23.34
C GLU A 16 -7.52 32.53 23.06
N PRO A 17 -8.13 31.87 22.07
CA PRO A 17 -9.49 31.43 22.28
C PRO A 17 -9.42 30.26 23.25
N VAL A 18 -9.87 30.49 24.48
CA VAL A 18 -10.37 29.42 25.35
C VAL A 18 -11.50 28.73 24.57
N VAL A 19 -11.18 27.63 23.88
CA VAL A 19 -12.20 26.80 23.21
C VAL A 19 -12.90 26.01 24.31
N LYS A 20 -13.95 26.61 24.89
CA LYS A 20 -15.03 25.86 25.51
C LYS A 20 -15.88 25.26 24.41
N PHE A 21 -16.00 23.94 24.41
CA PHE A 21 -16.95 23.24 23.56
C PHE A 21 -18.33 23.24 24.23
N ASP A 22 -19.12 24.28 23.98
CA ASP A 22 -20.57 24.21 24.17
C ASP A 22 -21.21 23.84 22.83
N ASN A 23 -21.41 22.53 22.60
CA ASN A 23 -22.58 22.01 21.87
C ASN A 23 -22.50 20.49 21.71
N GLU A 24 -23.01 19.76 22.68
CA GLU A 24 -23.37 18.34 22.53
C GLU A 24 -24.59 18.13 21.60
N ASN A 25 -25.28 19.20 21.20
CA ASN A 25 -26.56 19.13 20.47
C ASN A 25 -26.46 19.15 18.93
N GLU A 26 -25.29 19.39 18.33
CA GLU A 26 -25.14 19.34 16.86
C GLU A 26 -24.85 17.90 16.36
N GLN A 27 -24.23 17.04 17.17
CA GLN A 27 -24.01 15.63 16.82
C GLN A 27 -25.29 14.76 16.89
N GLN A 28 -26.25 15.11 17.75
CA GLN A 28 -27.51 14.37 17.86
C GLN A 28 -28.55 14.76 16.79
N LYS A 29 -28.55 16.01 16.29
CA LYS A 29 -29.46 16.42 15.19
C LYS A 29 -29.18 15.70 13.87
N HIS A 30 -27.95 15.23 13.65
CA HIS A 30 -27.62 14.39 12.48
C HIS A 30 -27.91 12.90 12.68
N GLN A 31 -28.28 12.45 13.89
CA GLN A 31 -28.63 11.05 14.17
C GLN A 31 -30.15 10.79 14.21
N GLN A 32 -31.00 11.82 14.35
CA GLN A 32 -32.45 11.64 14.43
C GLN A 32 -33.21 11.58 13.09
N LYS A 33 -32.55 11.78 11.94
CA LYS A 33 -33.13 11.46 10.63
C LYS A 33 -32.42 10.24 10.06
N ILE A 34 -33.06 9.08 10.20
CA ILE A 34 -33.17 7.93 9.27
C ILE A 34 -33.53 6.71 10.14
N HIS A 35 -34.80 6.61 10.52
CA HIS A 35 -35.46 5.31 10.61
C HIS A 35 -36.42 5.25 9.42
N GLN A 36 -35.90 4.86 8.27
CA GLN A 36 -36.70 4.24 7.22
C GLN A 36 -36.10 2.87 6.98
N VAL A 37 -36.97 1.86 7.06
CA VAL A 37 -36.66 0.46 6.82
C VAL A 37 -35.88 0.35 5.50
N ALA A 38 -34.65 -0.14 5.58
CA ALA A 38 -33.76 -0.23 4.43
C ALA A 38 -34.27 -1.31 3.47
N ILE A 39 -34.70 -0.91 2.29
CA ILE A 39 -34.95 -1.83 1.16
C ILE A 39 -33.61 -1.96 0.42
N PHE A 40 -33.00 -3.15 0.48
CA PHE A 40 -31.75 -3.44 -0.22
C PHE A 40 -32.05 -3.93 -1.63
N GLY A 41 -31.57 -3.19 -2.65
CA GLY A 41 -31.56 -3.67 -4.03
C GLY A 41 -30.39 -4.61 -4.27
N PHE A 42 -30.67 -5.88 -4.57
CA PHE A 42 -29.65 -6.85 -4.98
C PHE A 42 -29.33 -6.65 -6.46
N ASN A 43 -28.07 -6.36 -6.79
CA ASN A 43 -27.62 -6.26 -8.18
C ASN A 43 -26.35 -7.08 -8.40
N SER A 44 -26.53 -8.30 -8.93
CA SER A 44 -25.44 -9.20 -9.29
C SER A 44 -24.90 -8.82 -10.67
N LYS A 45 -23.64 -8.35 -10.76
CA LYS A 45 -22.99 -8.02 -12.05
C LYS A 45 -22.20 -9.16 -12.68
N ASN A 46 -22.33 -10.40 -12.20
CA ASN A 46 -21.76 -11.57 -12.86
C ASN A 46 -22.87 -12.59 -13.16
N ASN A 47 -22.95 -13.03 -14.42
CA ASN A 47 -23.87 -14.07 -14.91
C ASN A 47 -23.49 -15.50 -14.45
N SER A 48 -22.57 -15.65 -13.51
CA SER A 48 -22.16 -16.96 -12.98
C SER A 48 -22.83 -17.23 -11.64
N TYR A 49 -23.66 -18.28 -11.63
CA TYR A 49 -24.53 -18.70 -10.54
C TYR A 49 -23.82 -18.71 -9.17
N LEU A 50 -24.45 -18.07 -8.17
CA LEU A 50 -24.18 -18.21 -6.74
C LEU A 50 -24.23 -19.70 -6.36
N GLY A 51 -23.13 -20.42 -6.53
CA GLY A 51 -23.04 -21.88 -6.30
C GLY A 51 -21.83 -22.59 -6.91
N SER A 52 -21.07 -21.95 -7.80
CA SER A 52 -19.82 -22.54 -8.34
C SER A 52 -18.68 -22.52 -7.32
N THR A 53 -17.97 -23.64 -7.10
CA THR A 53 -16.81 -23.74 -6.19
C THR A 53 -15.47 -23.38 -6.85
N THR A 54 -15.45 -23.19 -8.17
CA THR A 54 -14.22 -23.04 -8.97
C THR A 54 -14.02 -21.66 -9.57
N GLN A 55 -15.03 -20.79 -9.48
CA GLN A 55 -15.00 -19.46 -10.08
C GLN A 55 -15.03 -18.38 -9.00
N GLN A 56 -14.20 -17.36 -9.18
CA GLN A 56 -14.14 -16.17 -8.35
C GLN A 56 -15.49 -15.44 -8.35
N LYS A 57 -16.00 -15.12 -7.16
CA LYS A 57 -17.25 -14.37 -7.00
C LYS A 57 -17.00 -12.96 -6.47
N GLN A 58 -17.84 -12.05 -6.90
CA GLN A 58 -17.92 -10.71 -6.35
C GLN A 58 -19.39 -10.33 -6.21
N VAL A 59 -19.84 -10.07 -4.99
CA VAL A 59 -21.18 -9.56 -4.73
C VAL A 59 -21.04 -8.09 -4.35
N THR A 60 -21.65 -7.25 -5.16
CA THR A 60 -21.76 -5.81 -4.90
C THR A 60 -23.13 -5.55 -4.32
N ILE A 61 -23.18 -5.05 -3.09
CA ILE A 61 -24.39 -4.52 -2.48
C ILE A 61 -24.30 -3.00 -2.55
N ARG A 62 -25.25 -2.41 -3.27
CA ARG A 62 -25.36 -0.96 -3.39
C ARG A 62 -26.63 -0.51 -2.71
N ARG A 63 -26.52 0.47 -1.82
CA ARG A 63 -27.70 1.19 -1.33
C ARG A 63 -28.05 2.26 -2.36
N ILE A 64 -29.33 2.38 -2.71
CA ILE A 64 -29.79 3.28 -3.77
C ILE A 64 -29.59 4.75 -3.35
N ASP A 65 -29.70 5.01 -2.05
CA ASP A 65 -29.78 6.36 -1.46
C ASP A 65 -28.41 6.95 -1.05
N TYR A 66 -27.32 6.17 -1.10
CA TYR A 66 -25.99 6.61 -0.70
C TYR A 66 -24.92 6.17 -1.70
N GLN A 67 -23.94 7.04 -1.97
CA GLN A 67 -22.80 6.74 -2.85
C GLN A 67 -21.70 5.91 -2.15
N PHE A 68 -22.07 4.83 -1.47
CA PHE A 68 -21.08 3.83 -1.07
C PHE A 68 -21.53 2.43 -1.49
N GLU A 69 -20.56 1.64 -1.90
CA GLU A 69 -20.74 0.28 -2.41
C GLU A 69 -20.05 -0.70 -1.46
N LEU A 70 -20.76 -1.73 -1.01
CA LEU A 70 -20.17 -2.83 -0.26
C LEU A 70 -19.86 -3.96 -1.23
N VAL A 71 -18.57 -4.23 -1.43
CA VAL A 71 -18.09 -5.24 -2.36
C VAL A 71 -17.53 -6.43 -1.59
N PHE A 72 -18.28 -7.53 -1.59
CA PHE A 72 -17.85 -8.81 -1.05
C PHE A 72 -17.09 -9.57 -2.14
N LYS A 73 -15.78 -9.73 -1.96
CA LYS A 73 -14.90 -10.47 -2.88
C LYS A 73 -14.59 -11.85 -2.32
N ASP A 74 -14.72 -12.87 -3.15
CA ASP A 74 -14.36 -14.25 -2.81
C ASP A 74 -12.85 -14.35 -2.52
N VAL A 75 -12.47 -15.14 -1.53
CA VAL A 75 -11.06 -15.40 -1.18
C VAL A 75 -10.27 -15.97 -2.36
N LEU A 76 -10.94 -16.70 -3.26
CA LEU A 76 -10.40 -17.19 -4.54
C LEU A 76 -9.89 -16.06 -5.48
N THR A 77 -10.18 -14.80 -5.17
CA THR A 77 -9.57 -13.63 -5.83
C THR A 77 -8.07 -13.54 -5.57
N PHE A 78 -7.59 -14.10 -4.47
CA PHE A 78 -6.24 -13.91 -3.95
C PHE A 78 -5.41 -15.20 -3.88
N ILE A 79 -6.00 -16.33 -4.29
CA ILE A 79 -5.37 -17.65 -4.28
C ILE A 79 -5.75 -18.44 -5.53
N PRO A 80 -4.88 -19.33 -6.04
CA PRO A 80 -5.23 -20.21 -7.15
C PRO A 80 -6.49 -21.03 -6.84
N PRO A 81 -7.38 -21.28 -7.83
CA PRO A 81 -8.56 -22.10 -7.63
C PRO A 81 -8.20 -23.44 -7.01
N THR A 82 -8.70 -23.69 -5.80
CA THR A 82 -8.40 -24.90 -5.04
C THR A 82 -9.65 -25.32 -4.26
N THR A 83 -9.71 -26.59 -3.88
CA THR A 83 -10.79 -27.06 -3.00
C THR A 83 -10.59 -26.51 -1.59
N LEU A 84 -11.69 -26.32 -0.85
CA LEU A 84 -11.61 -25.91 0.56
C LEU A 84 -10.73 -26.87 1.38
N ASP A 85 -10.82 -28.18 1.10
CA ASP A 85 -9.96 -29.20 1.72
C ASP A 85 -8.48 -28.98 1.44
N ASN A 86 -8.09 -28.74 0.18
CA ASN A 86 -6.69 -28.48 -0.17
C ASN A 86 -6.21 -27.15 0.42
N PHE A 87 -7.09 -26.16 0.49
CA PHE A 87 -6.81 -24.88 1.13
C PHE A 87 -6.53 -25.07 2.64
N VAL A 88 -7.40 -25.77 3.35
CA VAL A 88 -7.22 -26.02 4.79
C VAL A 88 -6.06 -26.97 5.06
N HIS A 89 -5.81 -27.98 4.23
CA HIS A 89 -4.62 -28.82 4.36
C HIS A 89 -3.33 -27.99 4.21
N LYS A 90 -3.28 -27.11 3.19
CA LYS A 90 -2.09 -26.31 2.88
C LYS A 90 -1.84 -25.19 3.90
N TYR A 91 -2.89 -24.56 4.44
CA TYR A 91 -2.75 -23.38 5.30
C TYR A 91 -3.13 -23.63 6.78
N GLY A 92 -3.81 -24.73 7.08
CA GLY A 92 -4.31 -25.14 8.39
C GLY A 92 -3.45 -26.19 9.12
N ASN A 93 -2.15 -26.28 8.84
CA ASN A 93 -1.23 -27.22 9.54
C ASN A 93 -1.52 -28.72 9.31
N GLY A 94 -2.07 -29.09 8.15
CA GLY A 94 -2.35 -30.50 7.84
C GLY A 94 -3.55 -31.09 8.58
N THR A 95 -4.35 -30.28 9.30
CA THR A 95 -5.60 -30.73 9.90
C THR A 95 -6.58 -31.14 8.80
N LYS A 96 -6.97 -32.42 8.78
CA LYS A 96 -7.97 -32.93 7.85
C LYS A 96 -9.36 -32.47 8.31
N LEU A 97 -10.04 -31.70 7.47
CA LEU A 97 -11.44 -31.35 7.67
C LEU A 97 -12.30 -32.62 7.60
N THR A 98 -12.82 -33.08 8.74
CA THR A 98 -13.93 -34.06 8.74
C THR A 98 -15.23 -33.27 8.77
N LYS A 99 -15.59 -32.65 7.65
CA LYS A 99 -16.84 -31.90 7.55
C LYS A 99 -18.01 -32.88 7.42
N GLY A 100 -19.06 -32.72 8.23
CA GLY A 100 -20.32 -33.44 8.05
C GLY A 100 -20.97 -33.08 6.70
N LYS A 101 -21.89 -33.90 6.18
CA LYS A 101 -22.63 -33.56 4.95
C LYS A 101 -23.93 -32.89 5.34
N PHE A 102 -24.23 -31.74 4.76
CA PHE A 102 -25.47 -31.01 5.04
C PHE A 102 -26.21 -30.66 3.75
N PRO A 103 -27.55 -30.78 3.71
CA PRO A 103 -28.30 -30.47 2.51
C PRO A 103 -28.46 -28.95 2.33
N HIS A 104 -28.29 -28.47 1.09
CA HIS A 104 -28.37 -27.04 0.77
C HIS A 104 -29.59 -26.79 -0.12
N GLY A 105 -30.68 -26.30 0.48
CA GLY A 105 -31.90 -25.88 -0.23
C GLY A 105 -33.19 -26.65 0.11
N SER A 106 -33.16 -27.58 1.06
CA SER A 106 -34.33 -28.39 1.46
C SER A 106 -35.30 -27.65 2.37
N PHE A 107 -34.85 -26.55 2.96
CA PHE A 107 -35.67 -25.66 3.80
C PHE A 107 -35.45 -24.20 3.43
N ASN A 108 -36.44 -23.39 3.76
CA ASN A 108 -36.51 -21.95 3.55
C ASN A 108 -37.16 -21.29 4.77
N THR A 109 -37.29 -19.96 4.75
CA THR A 109 -37.87 -19.18 5.86
C THR A 109 -39.25 -19.63 6.31
N ASN A 110 -40.01 -20.31 5.44
CA ASN A 110 -41.39 -20.69 5.71
C ASN A 110 -41.51 -22.07 6.36
N ASN A 111 -40.47 -22.91 6.28
CA ASN A 111 -40.52 -24.28 6.82
C ASN A 111 -39.30 -24.65 7.70
N VAL A 112 -38.37 -23.72 7.92
CA VAL A 112 -37.10 -23.97 8.63
C VAL A 112 -37.30 -24.57 10.02
N ASP A 113 -38.22 -24.03 10.82
CA ASP A 113 -38.42 -24.50 12.19
C ASP A 113 -38.96 -25.94 12.20
N GLN A 114 -40.03 -26.20 11.45
CA GLN A 114 -40.60 -27.55 11.34
C GLN A 114 -39.61 -28.56 10.74
N PHE A 115 -38.82 -28.13 9.75
CA PHE A 115 -37.88 -29.01 9.05
C PHE A 115 -36.67 -29.38 9.90
N LEU A 116 -36.18 -28.46 10.74
CA LEU A 116 -35.01 -28.66 11.59
C LEU A 116 -35.32 -29.27 12.96
N SER A 117 -36.57 -29.21 13.43
CA SER A 117 -36.97 -29.84 14.70
C SER A 117 -37.19 -31.37 14.61
N SER A 118 -37.02 -31.98 13.43
CA SER A 118 -37.16 -33.44 13.29
C SER A 118 -35.92 -34.17 13.82
N SER A 119 -36.14 -35.25 14.57
CA SER A 119 -35.13 -36.21 15.03
C SER A 119 -34.73 -37.23 13.96
N GLU A 120 -35.48 -37.33 12.86
CA GLU A 120 -35.17 -38.21 11.75
C GLU A 120 -34.02 -37.63 10.90
N PRO A 121 -33.12 -38.46 10.34
CA PRO A 121 -32.12 -38.01 9.39
C PRO A 121 -32.73 -37.27 8.19
N PHE A 122 -31.95 -36.42 7.53
CA PHE A 122 -32.32 -35.88 6.22
C PHE A 122 -32.51 -37.04 5.24
N GLU A 123 -33.52 -36.94 4.39
CA GLU A 123 -33.71 -37.94 3.35
C GLU A 123 -32.65 -37.77 2.26
N HIS A 124 -32.32 -38.84 1.55
CA HIS A 124 -31.37 -38.77 0.43
C HIS A 124 -31.78 -37.72 -0.61
N LYS A 125 -33.08 -37.51 -0.84
CA LYS A 125 -33.59 -36.48 -1.77
C LYS A 125 -33.29 -35.06 -1.30
N ASP A 126 -33.15 -34.84 0.01
CA ASP A 126 -32.93 -33.51 0.59
C ASP A 126 -31.56 -32.95 0.19
N PHE A 127 -30.59 -33.82 -0.11
CA PHE A 127 -29.25 -33.43 -0.56
C PHE A 127 -29.17 -33.05 -2.05
N TYR A 128 -30.29 -33.09 -2.77
CA TYR A 128 -30.32 -32.73 -4.18
C TYR A 128 -30.00 -31.25 -4.37
N LYS A 129 -28.85 -30.97 -5.01
CA LYS A 129 -28.41 -29.61 -5.33
C LYS A 129 -29.01 -29.19 -6.66
N GLN A 130 -30.03 -28.34 -6.63
CA GLN A 130 -30.68 -27.79 -7.83
C GLN A 130 -29.68 -27.12 -8.79
N ILE A 131 -28.67 -26.42 -8.24
CA ILE A 131 -27.68 -25.67 -9.02
C ILE A 131 -26.77 -26.61 -9.82
N SER A 132 -26.29 -27.70 -9.22
CA SER A 132 -25.42 -28.65 -9.91
C SER A 132 -26.19 -29.80 -10.57
N ARG A 133 -27.52 -29.86 -10.39
CA ARG A 133 -28.41 -30.97 -10.78
C ARG A 133 -27.86 -32.34 -10.39
N LYS A 134 -27.26 -32.41 -9.20
CA LYS A 134 -26.61 -33.62 -8.67
C LYS A 134 -27.06 -33.85 -7.24
N ASN A 135 -27.28 -35.10 -6.91
CA ASN A 135 -27.38 -35.55 -5.53
C ASN A 135 -26.00 -35.99 -5.03
N ILE A 136 -25.86 -36.17 -3.71
CA ILE A 136 -24.71 -36.88 -3.15
C ILE A 136 -24.76 -38.36 -3.55
N SER A 137 -23.64 -39.07 -3.45
CA SER A 137 -23.62 -40.52 -3.68
C SER A 137 -24.22 -41.29 -2.50
N ASP A 138 -24.72 -42.51 -2.74
CA ASP A 138 -25.26 -43.38 -1.68
C ASP A 138 -24.25 -43.61 -0.55
N LYS A 139 -22.96 -43.72 -0.91
CA LYS A 139 -21.86 -43.83 0.06
C LYS A 139 -21.77 -42.59 0.95
N GLU A 140 -21.79 -41.40 0.36
CA GLU A 140 -21.73 -40.13 1.11
C GLU A 140 -22.99 -39.90 1.95
N TYR A 141 -24.14 -40.40 1.49
CA TYR A 141 -25.38 -40.38 2.27
C TYR A 141 -25.29 -41.32 3.47
N GLN A 142 -24.76 -42.53 3.29
CA GLN A 142 -24.55 -43.45 4.41
C GLN A 142 -23.56 -42.88 5.43
N GLU A 143 -22.46 -42.27 4.98
CA GLU A 143 -21.51 -41.57 5.86
C GLU A 143 -22.19 -40.46 6.68
N TYR A 144 -23.16 -39.75 6.10
CA TYR A 144 -23.98 -38.78 6.81
C TYR A 144 -24.90 -39.43 7.85
N VAL A 145 -25.64 -40.46 7.45
CA VAL A 145 -26.58 -41.16 8.33
C VAL A 145 -25.82 -41.70 9.53
N ASP A 146 -24.69 -42.39 9.31
CA ASP A 146 -23.85 -42.95 10.36
C ASP A 146 -23.32 -41.87 11.32
N ASP A 147 -22.92 -40.69 10.82
CA ASP A 147 -22.51 -39.56 11.67
C ASP A 147 -23.69 -38.99 12.46
N PHE A 148 -24.87 -38.85 11.83
CA PHE A 148 -26.07 -38.33 12.46
C PHE A 148 -26.61 -39.25 13.57
N VAL A 149 -26.61 -40.57 13.35
CA VAL A 149 -27.11 -41.55 14.32
C VAL A 149 -26.05 -42.02 15.33
N SER A 150 -24.80 -41.57 15.19
CA SER A 150 -23.73 -41.96 16.09
C SER A 150 -24.02 -41.57 17.54
N LEU A 151 -23.42 -42.31 18.48
CA LEU A 151 -23.56 -42.04 19.91
C LEU A 151 -22.42 -41.16 20.41
N ASP A 152 -22.72 -40.32 21.40
CA ASP A 152 -21.73 -39.57 22.17
C ASP A 152 -20.97 -40.47 23.17
N THR A 153 -20.02 -39.90 23.91
CA THR A 153 -19.21 -40.64 24.89
C THR A 153 -20.01 -41.23 26.06
N ASN A 154 -21.26 -40.80 26.23
CA ASN A 154 -22.15 -41.23 27.28
C ASN A 154 -23.22 -42.22 26.76
N GLY A 155 -23.14 -42.63 25.49
CA GLY A 155 -24.05 -43.58 24.87
C GLY A 155 -25.39 -42.98 24.43
N ASN A 156 -25.53 -41.65 24.42
CA ASN A 156 -26.72 -40.96 23.91
C ASN A 156 -26.54 -40.62 22.43
N SER A 157 -27.64 -40.41 21.69
CA SER A 157 -27.57 -39.89 20.33
C SER A 157 -26.77 -38.59 20.29
N LYS A 158 -25.72 -38.54 19.47
CA LYS A 158 -24.83 -37.38 19.32
C LYS A 158 -25.56 -36.12 18.89
N PHE A 159 -26.67 -36.29 18.17
CA PHE A 159 -27.54 -35.20 17.73
C PHE A 159 -28.99 -35.55 18.07
N GLU A 160 -29.67 -34.63 18.76
CA GLU A 160 -31.08 -34.78 19.14
C GLU A 160 -32.02 -34.57 17.95
N ASP A 161 -31.66 -33.60 17.10
CA ASP A 161 -32.44 -33.19 15.93
C ASP A 161 -31.54 -32.64 14.81
N ARG A 162 -32.16 -32.38 13.65
CA ARG A 162 -31.50 -31.74 12.50
C ARG A 162 -30.93 -30.36 12.84
N SER A 163 -31.52 -29.64 13.79
CA SER A 163 -31.04 -28.35 14.30
C SER A 163 -29.69 -28.48 15.01
N SER A 164 -29.54 -29.50 15.85
CA SER A 164 -28.30 -29.84 16.57
C SER A 164 -27.19 -30.23 15.59
N TYR A 165 -27.53 -31.00 14.56
CA TYR A 165 -26.60 -31.34 13.48
C TYR A 165 -26.19 -30.10 12.66
N LEU A 166 -27.13 -29.19 12.35
CA LEU A 166 -26.84 -27.93 11.66
C LEU A 166 -25.89 -27.04 12.49
N LYS A 167 -26.11 -26.94 13.80
CA LYS A 167 -25.21 -26.20 14.70
C LYS A 167 -23.79 -26.77 14.66
N TYR A 168 -23.66 -28.09 14.79
CA TYR A 168 -22.37 -28.78 14.69
C TYR A 168 -21.68 -28.56 13.33
N TYR A 169 -22.43 -28.70 12.24
CA TYR A 169 -21.94 -28.45 10.89
C TYR A 169 -21.41 -27.02 10.73
N ASN A 170 -22.17 -26.02 11.19
CA ASN A 170 -21.80 -24.61 11.11
C ASN A 170 -20.59 -24.29 11.99
N ILE A 171 -20.52 -24.83 13.22
CA ILE A 171 -19.38 -24.65 14.11
C ILE A 171 -18.11 -25.17 13.43
N ARG A 172 -18.14 -26.39 12.87
CA ARG A 172 -16.98 -26.96 12.15
C ARG A 172 -16.57 -26.16 10.92
N ASP A 173 -17.53 -25.54 10.21
CA ASP A 173 -17.23 -24.71 9.04
C ASP A 173 -16.52 -23.39 9.42
N VAL A 174 -16.82 -22.87 10.61
CA VAL A 174 -16.25 -21.62 11.13
C VAL A 174 -14.94 -21.86 11.90
N GLU A 175 -14.81 -22.98 12.62
CA GLU A 175 -13.62 -23.36 13.38
C GLU A 175 -12.35 -23.32 12.53
N CYS A 176 -12.38 -23.83 11.29
CA CYS A 176 -11.20 -23.77 10.41
C CYS A 176 -10.77 -22.34 10.04
N ILE A 177 -11.72 -21.40 9.98
CA ILE A 177 -11.44 -19.98 9.74
C ILE A 177 -10.85 -19.34 11.01
N ILE A 178 -11.31 -19.75 12.19
CA ILE A 178 -10.81 -19.31 13.50
C ILE A 178 -9.38 -19.82 13.74
N THR A 179 -9.08 -21.08 13.42
CA THR A 179 -7.72 -21.66 13.55
C THR A 179 -6.68 -20.87 12.76
N MET A 180 -7.05 -20.30 11.61
CA MET A 180 -6.16 -19.41 10.84
C MET A 180 -5.91 -18.04 11.52
N ARG A 181 -6.87 -17.51 12.28
CA ARG A 181 -6.67 -16.32 13.13
C ARG A 181 -5.70 -16.61 14.27
N GLY A 182 -5.78 -17.81 14.87
CA GLY A 182 -4.88 -18.26 15.93
C GLY A 182 -3.40 -18.14 15.55
N LYS A 183 -3.01 -18.50 14.32
CA LYS A 183 -1.62 -18.36 13.84
C LYS A 183 -1.10 -16.92 13.87
N THR A 184 -1.95 -15.95 13.58
CA THR A 184 -1.59 -14.52 13.62
C THR A 184 -1.36 -14.05 15.07
N LEU A 185 -2.21 -14.53 15.98
CA LEU A 185 -2.07 -14.29 17.42
C LEU A 185 -0.79 -14.93 17.99
N THR A 186 -0.47 -16.17 17.60
CA THR A 186 0.78 -16.84 18.04
C THR A 186 2.03 -16.06 17.64
N LEU A 187 2.11 -15.59 16.39
CA LEU A 187 3.22 -14.77 15.90
C LEU A 187 3.35 -13.45 16.67
N MET A 188 2.22 -12.80 16.95
CA MET A 188 2.16 -11.56 17.72
C MET A 188 2.65 -11.75 19.17
N VAL A 189 2.22 -12.82 19.84
CA VAL A 189 2.64 -13.18 21.20
C VAL A 189 4.14 -13.48 21.27
N ILE A 190 4.70 -14.20 20.28
CA ILE A 190 6.15 -14.46 20.21
C ILE A 190 6.94 -13.14 20.13
N ILE A 191 6.46 -12.17 19.34
CA ILE A 191 7.12 -10.86 19.21
C ILE A 191 7.06 -10.10 20.55
N ILE A 192 5.90 -10.09 21.19
CA ILE A 192 5.67 -9.48 22.52
C ILE A 192 6.65 -10.05 23.55
N GLN A 193 6.71 -11.37 23.67
CA GLN A 193 7.57 -12.05 24.65
C GLN A 193 9.05 -11.68 24.44
N LYS A 194 9.51 -11.65 23.18
CA LYS A 194 10.88 -11.25 22.86
C LYS A 194 11.17 -9.80 23.25
N GLN A 195 10.21 -8.88 23.04
CA GLN A 195 10.38 -7.48 23.41
C GLN A 195 10.46 -7.29 24.92
N ASP A 196 9.63 -8.00 25.68
CA ASP A 196 9.56 -7.86 27.14
C ASP A 196 10.78 -8.48 27.81
N ASN A 197 11.21 -9.67 27.34
CA ASN A 197 12.46 -10.29 27.76
C ASN A 197 13.67 -9.38 27.49
N LYS A 198 13.75 -8.77 26.31
CA LYS A 198 14.85 -7.86 25.94
C LYS A 198 14.89 -6.62 26.85
N ALA A 199 13.75 -6.16 27.33
CA ALA A 199 13.63 -5.02 28.23
C ALA A 199 13.76 -5.40 29.72
N GLY A 200 13.95 -6.68 30.05
CA GLY A 200 14.07 -7.14 31.43
C GLY A 200 12.77 -7.05 32.24
N ARG A 201 11.61 -7.07 31.58
CA ARG A 201 10.30 -6.96 32.23
C ARG A 201 9.83 -8.33 32.73
N ASP A 202 9.05 -8.36 33.81
CA ASP A 202 8.45 -9.58 34.34
C ASP A 202 7.37 -10.09 33.38
N THR A 203 7.61 -11.27 32.79
CA THR A 203 6.74 -11.86 31.78
C THR A 203 5.83 -12.97 32.31
N THR A 204 5.80 -13.20 33.63
CA THR A 204 5.04 -14.29 34.26
C THR A 204 3.54 -14.25 33.88
N ASN A 205 2.98 -13.04 33.75
CA ASN A 205 1.57 -12.80 33.45
C ASN A 205 1.34 -12.20 32.05
N ASN A 206 2.28 -12.41 31.11
CA ASN A 206 2.10 -11.94 29.75
C ASN A 206 0.90 -12.60 29.06
N VAL A 207 0.21 -11.83 28.22
CA VAL A 207 -0.82 -12.34 27.33
C VAL A 207 -0.27 -13.43 26.41
N THR A 208 -1.02 -14.53 26.29
CA THR A 208 -0.61 -15.71 25.54
C THR A 208 -1.48 -15.93 24.30
N ALA A 209 -1.13 -16.92 23.47
CA ALA A 209 -1.95 -17.30 22.33
C ALA A 209 -3.29 -17.92 22.76
N ASP A 210 -3.41 -18.38 24.01
CA ASP A 210 -4.62 -18.98 24.56
C ASP A 210 -5.63 -17.92 25.05
N ASP A 211 -5.21 -16.66 25.16
CA ASP A 211 -6.03 -15.53 25.61
C ASP A 211 -6.95 -14.96 24.50
N ILE A 212 -7.44 -15.82 23.61
CA ILE A 212 -8.26 -15.42 22.44
C ILE A 212 -9.51 -14.64 22.88
N ASP A 213 -10.16 -15.06 23.95
CA ASP A 213 -11.37 -14.39 24.46
C ASP A 213 -11.07 -12.99 24.97
N TYR A 214 -9.92 -12.78 25.59
CA TYR A 214 -9.46 -11.46 26.00
C TYR A 214 -9.22 -10.56 24.77
N PHE A 215 -8.57 -11.07 23.72
CA PHE A 215 -8.40 -10.31 22.47
C PHE A 215 -9.73 -10.03 21.75
N ASN A 216 -10.71 -10.93 21.84
CA ASN A 216 -12.06 -10.73 21.30
C ASN A 216 -12.85 -9.69 22.09
N GLN A 217 -12.70 -9.65 23.42
CA GLN A 217 -13.30 -8.63 24.29
C GLN A 217 -12.64 -7.26 24.10
N MET A 218 -11.35 -7.25 23.78
CA MET A 218 -10.56 -6.06 23.43
C MET A 218 -10.97 -5.38 22.11
N ILE A 219 -12.07 -5.76 21.45
CA ILE A 219 -12.46 -5.15 20.18
C ILE A 219 -13.33 -3.89 20.41
N PRO A 220 -12.71 -2.71 20.54
CA PRO A 220 -13.10 -1.58 19.73
C PRO A 220 -12.45 -1.77 18.36
N ASN A 221 -13.24 -1.73 17.29
CA ASN A 221 -12.75 -1.75 15.91
C ASN A 221 -11.98 -0.46 15.54
N LYS A 222 -11.35 0.22 16.51
CA LYS A 222 -10.73 1.54 16.40
C LYS A 222 -9.49 1.64 17.30
N CYS A 223 -8.51 2.41 16.86
CA CYS A 223 -7.32 2.76 17.64
C CYS A 223 -7.66 3.62 18.86
N CYS A 224 -7.10 3.30 20.03
CA CYS A 224 -7.31 4.05 21.28
C CYS A 224 -6.85 5.52 21.25
N TYR A 225 -5.88 5.86 20.39
CA TYR A 225 -5.39 7.23 20.28
C TYR A 225 -6.09 8.02 19.18
N CYS A 226 -6.21 7.43 17.98
CA CYS A 226 -6.69 8.15 16.81
C CYS A 226 -8.15 7.89 16.46
N ASN A 227 -8.82 6.94 17.12
CA ASN A 227 -10.20 6.51 16.83
C ASN A 227 -10.42 6.02 15.37
N ALA A 228 -9.36 5.86 14.59
CA ALA A 228 -9.44 5.35 13.22
C ALA A 228 -9.76 3.86 13.24
N LYS A 229 -10.64 3.43 12.34
CA LYS A 229 -11.01 2.01 12.24
C LYS A 229 -9.82 1.16 11.83
N PHE A 230 -9.70 -0.03 12.41
CA PHE A 230 -8.72 -1.00 11.96
C PHE A 230 -9.14 -1.60 10.61
N THR A 231 -8.19 -1.77 9.70
CA THR A 231 -8.39 -2.34 8.36
C THR A 231 -7.18 -3.19 7.97
N ASN A 232 -7.21 -3.85 6.81
CA ASN A 232 -6.06 -4.59 6.29
C ASN A 232 -4.81 -3.71 6.09
N VAL A 233 -5.00 -2.39 5.92
CA VAL A 233 -3.93 -1.40 5.80
C VAL A 233 -3.59 -0.81 7.18
N ASN A 234 -4.61 -0.41 7.94
CA ASN A 234 -4.46 0.13 9.29
C ASN A 234 -4.59 -0.98 10.33
N LYS A 235 -3.55 -1.81 10.47
CA LYS A 235 -3.57 -2.99 11.34
C LYS A 235 -3.49 -2.59 12.82
N PRO A 236 -4.20 -3.32 13.72
CA PRO A 236 -4.05 -3.13 15.15
C PRO A 236 -2.69 -3.63 15.63
N THR A 237 -2.19 -3.00 16.68
CA THR A 237 -1.03 -3.40 17.47
C THR A 237 -1.44 -3.40 18.94
N LEU A 238 -0.80 -4.23 19.75
CA LEU A 238 -1.00 -4.22 21.20
C LEU A 238 -0.01 -3.25 21.80
N GLU A 239 -0.55 -2.24 22.46
CA GLU A 239 0.20 -1.15 23.06
C GLU A 239 0.12 -1.28 24.58
N ARG A 240 1.23 -1.02 25.25
CA ARG A 240 1.28 -0.97 26.71
C ARG A 240 0.73 0.34 27.24
N ILE A 241 0.02 0.29 28.37
CA ILE A 241 -0.42 1.48 29.08
C ILE A 241 0.78 2.08 29.82
N ASP A 242 1.48 1.25 30.59
CA ASP A 242 2.78 1.54 31.19
C ASP A 242 3.89 0.73 30.51
N ASN A 243 4.91 1.43 30.01
CA ASN A 243 6.05 0.83 29.33
C ASN A 243 7.00 0.07 30.26
N ASN A 244 6.91 0.28 31.58
CA ASN A 244 7.71 -0.45 32.57
C ASN A 244 7.10 -1.82 32.91
N ILE A 245 5.82 -2.01 32.62
CA ILE A 245 5.10 -3.26 32.86
C ILE A 245 5.09 -4.08 31.56
N ALA A 246 5.09 -5.40 31.66
CA ALA A 246 5.00 -6.28 30.49
C ALA A 246 3.59 -6.26 29.86
N HIS A 247 3.38 -6.98 28.76
CA HIS A 247 2.07 -7.02 28.09
C HIS A 247 1.09 -7.94 28.84
N THR A 248 0.66 -7.52 30.03
CA THR A 248 -0.39 -8.20 30.79
C THR A 248 -1.78 -7.74 30.33
N LYS A 249 -2.83 -8.50 30.68
CA LYS A 249 -4.23 -8.19 30.32
C LYS A 249 -4.68 -6.81 30.76
N ASP A 250 -4.25 -6.37 31.93
CA ASP A 250 -4.62 -5.06 32.50
C ASP A 250 -3.75 -3.90 32.00
N ASN A 251 -2.61 -4.20 31.35
CA ASN A 251 -1.64 -3.20 30.90
C ASN A 251 -1.66 -2.99 29.38
N CYS A 252 -2.67 -3.50 28.66
CA CYS A 252 -2.67 -3.44 27.20
C CYS A 252 -3.88 -2.71 26.63
N LYS A 253 -3.71 -2.11 25.46
CA LYS A 253 -4.77 -1.51 24.64
C LYS A 253 -4.46 -1.62 23.16
N LEU A 254 -5.48 -1.52 22.30
CA LEU A 254 -5.26 -1.56 20.85
C LEU A 254 -4.93 -0.17 20.29
N ALA A 255 -3.81 -0.06 19.58
CA ALA A 255 -3.41 1.14 18.85
C ALA A 255 -3.06 0.78 17.39
N CYS A 256 -3.21 1.71 16.45
CA CYS A 256 -2.62 1.49 15.13
C CYS A 256 -1.10 1.67 15.18
N GLN A 257 -0.38 1.03 14.25
CA GLN A 257 1.08 1.07 14.18
C GLN A 257 1.64 2.49 14.25
N LEU A 258 1.07 3.44 13.50
CA LEU A 258 1.52 4.83 13.51
C LEU A 258 1.41 5.47 14.90
N CYS A 259 0.28 5.27 15.60
CA CYS A 259 0.07 5.85 16.91
C CYS A 259 0.96 5.20 17.97
N ASN A 260 1.11 3.88 17.93
CA ASN A 260 2.01 3.13 18.80
C ASN A 260 3.46 3.60 18.61
N SER A 261 3.97 3.65 17.37
CA SER A 261 5.32 4.15 17.08
C SER A 261 5.51 5.62 17.46
N THR A 262 4.48 6.46 17.31
CA THR A 262 4.54 7.88 17.71
C THR A 262 4.60 8.00 19.24
N ARG A 263 3.78 7.22 19.95
CA ARG A 263 3.77 7.15 21.42
C ARG A 263 5.10 6.67 21.94
N SER A 264 5.58 5.51 21.48
CA SER A 264 6.84 4.90 21.94
C SER A 264 6.94 5.03 23.47
N ASN A 265 8.04 5.59 23.99
CA ASN A 265 8.25 5.84 25.41
C ASN A 265 7.93 7.28 25.84
N LYS A 266 7.32 8.12 24.98
CA LYS A 266 7.03 9.53 25.26
C LYS A 266 5.96 9.69 26.35
N ASP A 267 5.67 10.90 26.78
CA ASP A 267 4.48 11.14 27.62
C ASP A 267 3.17 10.92 26.83
N ALA A 268 2.09 10.54 27.51
CA ALA A 268 0.81 10.23 26.87
C ALA A 268 0.16 11.46 26.21
N ASP A 269 0.22 12.62 26.85
CA ASP A 269 -0.37 13.85 26.34
C ASP A 269 0.49 14.45 25.22
N VAL A 270 1.82 14.39 25.36
CA VAL A 270 2.75 14.77 24.28
C VAL A 270 2.50 13.90 23.04
N ALA A 271 2.36 12.59 23.22
CA ALA A 271 2.07 11.68 22.12
C ALA A 271 0.70 11.96 21.47
N LYS A 272 -0.32 12.29 22.28
CA LYS A 272 -1.65 12.65 21.80
C LYS A 272 -1.60 13.92 20.93
N LEU A 273 -0.89 14.95 21.36
CA LEU A 273 -0.67 16.18 20.58
C LEU A 273 0.04 15.87 19.26
N MET A 274 1.12 15.10 19.29
CA MET A 274 1.84 14.69 18.08
C MET A 274 0.92 13.95 17.11
N ILE A 275 0.12 12.99 17.59
CA ILE A 275 -0.84 12.24 16.76
C ILE A 275 -1.88 13.18 16.13
N GLN A 276 -2.36 14.18 16.86
CA GLN A 276 -3.28 15.20 16.33
C GLN A 276 -2.61 16.06 15.26
N MET A 277 -1.37 16.51 15.47
CA MET A 277 -0.60 17.25 14.47
C MET A 277 -0.37 16.40 13.20
N TYR A 278 -0.01 15.13 13.36
CA TYR A 278 0.13 14.19 12.25
C TYR A 278 -1.17 14.04 11.45
N LYS A 279 -2.31 13.89 12.12
CA LYS A 279 -3.62 13.86 11.46
C LYS A 279 -3.91 15.16 10.72
N TYR A 280 -3.66 16.30 11.35
CA TYR A 280 -3.87 17.60 10.74
C TYR A 280 -3.03 17.75 9.47
N ALA A 281 -1.74 17.39 9.52
CA ALA A 281 -0.85 17.38 8.38
C ALA A 281 -1.37 16.48 7.25
N ILE A 282 -1.87 15.29 7.57
CA ILE A 282 -2.47 14.37 6.58
C ILE A 282 -3.70 14.99 5.91
N VAL A 283 -4.62 15.57 6.70
CA VAL A 283 -5.87 16.17 6.22
C VAL A 283 -5.60 17.43 5.39
N LYS A 284 -4.58 18.21 5.76
CA LYS A 284 -4.19 19.45 5.07
C LYS A 284 -3.14 19.24 3.99
N ASN A 285 -2.74 17.99 3.70
CA ASN A 285 -1.68 17.64 2.75
C ASN A 285 -0.36 18.41 2.99
N LEU A 286 -0.02 18.63 4.26
CA LEU A 286 1.24 19.28 4.63
C LEU A 286 2.42 18.34 4.41
N PRO A 287 3.63 18.88 4.12
CA PRO A 287 4.86 18.10 4.07
C PRO A 287 5.12 17.36 5.39
N MET A 288 5.64 16.15 5.28
CA MET A 288 5.92 15.22 6.37
C MET A 288 7.32 14.64 6.21
N ILE A 289 7.90 14.18 7.31
CA ILE A 289 9.20 13.51 7.31
C ILE A 289 9.07 12.17 6.57
N ILE A 290 10.07 11.87 5.74
CA ILE A 290 10.21 10.57 5.08
C ILE A 290 10.83 9.60 6.09
N ASP A 291 10.03 8.65 6.55
CA ASP A 291 10.39 7.69 7.60
C ASP A 291 10.90 6.34 7.06
N ASN A 292 10.80 6.12 5.75
CA ASN A 292 11.34 4.94 5.09
C ASN A 292 12.73 5.22 4.53
N GLU A 293 13.77 4.61 5.13
CA GLU A 293 15.17 4.77 4.74
C GLU A 293 15.43 4.43 3.26
N GLU A 294 14.84 3.36 2.74
CA GLU A 294 15.03 2.99 1.34
C GLU A 294 14.43 4.04 0.39
N VAL A 295 13.26 4.56 0.73
CA VAL A 295 12.62 5.64 -0.04
C VAL A 295 13.43 6.92 0.06
N TYR A 296 13.98 7.23 1.24
CA TYR A 296 14.90 8.35 1.42
C TYR A 296 16.13 8.21 0.51
N TRP A 297 16.81 7.07 0.53
CA TRP A 297 17.97 6.83 -0.34
C TRP A 297 17.59 6.80 -1.82
N PHE A 298 16.41 6.28 -2.14
CA PHE A 298 15.88 6.29 -3.50
C PHE A 298 15.66 7.71 -4.00
N LEU A 299 15.02 8.56 -3.21
CA LEU A 299 14.82 9.98 -3.52
C LEU A 299 16.15 10.72 -3.59
N ARG A 300 17.06 10.47 -2.64
CA ARG A 300 18.40 11.07 -2.58
C ARG A 300 19.24 10.72 -3.80
N LYS A 301 19.14 9.49 -4.32
CA LYS A 301 19.80 9.09 -5.57
C LYS A 301 19.40 9.93 -6.77
N PHE A 302 18.25 10.62 -6.73
CA PHE A 302 17.79 11.48 -7.82
C PHE A 302 17.83 12.97 -7.47
N ILE A 303 18.14 13.33 -6.22
CA ILE A 303 18.54 14.69 -5.84
C ILE A 303 19.97 14.91 -6.36
N HIS A 304 20.07 15.04 -7.68
CA HIS A 304 21.21 15.61 -8.34
C HIS A 304 20.92 17.10 -8.50
N GLY A 305 21.55 17.94 -7.67
CA GLY A 305 21.81 19.31 -8.12
C GLY A 305 22.49 19.20 -9.49
N GLY A 306 21.91 19.84 -10.50
CA GLY A 306 22.05 19.44 -11.91
C GLY A 306 23.49 19.08 -12.33
N LEU A 307 23.64 17.95 -13.02
CA LEU A 307 24.85 17.51 -13.74
C LEU A 307 26.22 17.69 -13.06
N SER A 308 26.28 17.86 -11.74
CA SER A 308 27.54 17.95 -11.01
C SER A 308 27.74 16.66 -10.22
N GLN A 309 28.19 15.62 -10.93
CA GLN A 309 29.32 14.91 -10.34
C GLN A 309 30.46 15.92 -10.42
N VAL A 310 30.76 16.61 -9.31
CA VAL A 310 32.03 17.34 -9.15
C VAL A 310 33.11 16.28 -9.26
N PHE A 311 33.47 15.89 -10.48
CA PHE A 311 34.76 15.30 -10.68
C PHE A 311 35.71 16.44 -10.31
N HIS A 312 36.49 16.26 -9.24
CA HIS A 312 37.60 17.16 -8.93
C HIS A 312 38.64 17.04 -10.06
N GLN A 313 38.31 17.55 -11.24
CA GLN A 313 39.17 17.59 -12.40
C GLN A 313 39.93 18.90 -12.32
N TYR A 314 41.19 18.79 -11.93
CA TYR A 314 42.13 19.89 -11.99
C TYR A 314 42.61 20.05 -13.44
N ASN A 315 41.92 20.92 -14.18
CA ASN A 315 42.24 21.22 -15.56
C ASN A 315 43.11 22.49 -15.62
N ILE A 316 44.29 22.39 -16.25
CA ILE A 316 45.19 23.51 -16.47
C ILE A 316 45.17 23.88 -17.96
N LYS A 317 44.88 25.15 -18.25
CA LYS A 317 44.95 25.70 -19.61
C LYS A 317 46.34 25.47 -20.21
N GLY A 318 46.37 24.90 -21.42
CA GLY A 318 47.58 24.65 -22.19
C GLY A 318 48.38 23.42 -21.76
N LEU A 319 47.96 22.71 -20.71
CA LEU A 319 48.65 21.51 -20.20
C LEU A 319 47.75 20.28 -20.15
N THR A 320 46.49 20.43 -19.75
CA THR A 320 45.58 19.28 -19.61
C THR A 320 44.99 18.87 -20.96
N HIS A 321 45.15 17.60 -21.31
CA HIS A 321 44.53 16.97 -22.47
C HIS A 321 43.06 16.62 -22.21
N ILE A 322 42.24 16.61 -23.27
CA ILE A 322 40.86 16.13 -23.18
C ILE A 322 40.88 14.61 -23.06
N ASN A 323 40.44 14.10 -21.91
CA ASN A 323 40.33 12.67 -21.63
C ASN A 323 38.99 12.09 -22.13
N LYS A 324 39.02 10.86 -22.66
CA LYS A 324 37.84 10.06 -22.98
C LYS A 324 37.92 8.66 -22.37
N LEU A 325 36.76 8.07 -22.15
CA LEU A 325 36.58 6.68 -21.74
C LEU A 325 36.31 5.81 -22.95
N LYS A 326 36.83 4.58 -22.96
CA LYS A 326 36.45 3.54 -23.92
C LYS A 326 36.26 2.23 -23.18
N GLN A 327 35.09 1.63 -23.35
CA GLN A 327 34.81 0.29 -22.89
C GLN A 327 35.31 -0.73 -23.92
N ASN A 328 36.10 -1.69 -23.46
CA ASN A 328 36.41 -2.90 -24.21
C ASN A 328 35.27 -3.92 -23.95
N PRO A 329 34.44 -4.26 -24.94
CA PRO A 329 33.31 -5.16 -24.74
C PRO A 329 33.72 -6.62 -24.45
N GLU A 330 34.91 -7.05 -24.87
CA GLU A 330 35.42 -8.41 -24.64
C GLU A 330 35.95 -8.59 -23.22
N GLN A 331 36.71 -7.61 -22.74
CA GLN A 331 37.31 -7.64 -21.40
C GLN A 331 36.39 -7.06 -20.32
N ASN A 332 35.32 -6.36 -20.74
CA ASN A 332 34.42 -5.59 -19.87
C ASN A 332 35.15 -4.57 -18.97
N ILE A 333 36.22 -3.98 -19.50
CA ILE A 333 37.05 -2.97 -18.83
C ILE A 333 36.80 -1.61 -19.49
N VAL A 334 36.72 -0.56 -18.68
CA VAL A 334 36.67 0.83 -19.16
C VAL A 334 38.05 1.45 -18.98
N THR A 335 38.65 1.93 -20.07
CA THR A 335 39.96 2.56 -20.07
C THR A 335 39.82 4.05 -20.37
N ALA A 336 40.49 4.88 -19.57
CA ALA A 336 40.64 6.31 -19.85
C ALA A 336 41.84 6.54 -20.77
N TYR A 337 41.70 7.42 -21.76
CA TYR A 337 42.78 7.78 -22.68
C TYR A 337 42.69 9.26 -23.06
N ASP A 338 43.85 9.87 -23.29
CA ASP A 338 43.95 11.27 -23.66
C ASP A 338 43.86 11.43 -25.18
N LEU A 339 43.13 12.45 -25.62
CA LEU A 339 43.16 12.91 -27.00
C LEU A 339 44.31 13.92 -27.19
N ASP A 340 44.74 14.10 -28.43
CA ASP A 340 45.73 15.12 -28.79
C ASP A 340 45.23 16.57 -28.59
N TYR A 341 43.96 16.74 -28.23
CA TYR A 341 43.36 18.04 -27.96
C TYR A 341 43.69 18.51 -26.55
N ILE A 342 44.35 19.67 -26.45
CA ILE A 342 44.67 20.32 -25.17
C ILE A 342 43.60 21.36 -24.84
N ILE A 343 43.24 21.47 -23.56
CA ILE A 343 42.31 22.50 -23.08
C ILE A 343 42.95 23.88 -23.23
N THR A 344 42.39 24.71 -24.11
CA THR A 344 42.95 26.05 -24.41
C THR A 344 42.27 27.17 -23.63
N HIS A 345 41.06 26.95 -23.12
CA HIS A 345 40.25 27.97 -22.44
C HIS A 345 39.43 27.31 -21.32
N ILE A 346 39.37 27.98 -20.17
CA ILE A 346 38.48 27.63 -19.05
C ILE A 346 37.50 28.79 -18.94
N LEU A 347 36.20 28.50 -19.02
CA LEU A 347 35.15 29.51 -19.11
C LEU A 347 34.53 29.86 -17.75
N ASP A 348 34.42 28.89 -16.85
CA ASP A 348 33.87 29.08 -15.51
C ASP A 348 34.45 28.04 -14.55
N LEU A 349 34.45 28.36 -13.25
CA LEU A 349 34.73 27.43 -12.17
C LEU A 349 33.40 26.78 -11.74
N ASP A 350 33.38 25.46 -11.56
CA ASP A 350 32.16 24.64 -11.31
C ASP A 350 31.28 25.16 -10.16
N PHE A 351 31.88 25.87 -9.20
CA PHE A 351 31.20 26.52 -8.07
C PHE A 351 30.28 27.70 -8.45
N ASN A 352 30.36 28.22 -9.67
CA ASN A 352 29.49 29.29 -10.18
C ASN A 352 28.33 28.78 -11.03
N SER A 353 28.08 27.46 -11.04
CA SER A 353 26.87 26.91 -11.62
C SER A 353 25.68 27.66 -11.05
N LEU A 354 25.12 28.55 -11.87
CA LEU A 354 23.85 29.21 -11.62
C LEU A 354 22.87 28.06 -11.40
N TYR A 355 22.56 27.77 -10.14
CA TYR A 355 21.45 26.94 -9.73
C TYR A 355 20.27 27.88 -9.48
N PRO A 356 19.65 28.51 -10.51
CA PRO A 356 18.41 29.19 -10.27
C PRO A 356 17.41 28.10 -9.91
N SER A 357 17.14 28.00 -8.61
CA SER A 357 15.81 27.64 -8.15
C SER A 357 15.42 26.16 -8.21
N ALA A 358 16.37 25.23 -8.02
CA ALA A 358 16.08 23.78 -7.92
C ALA A 358 15.04 23.41 -6.82
N PHE A 359 14.66 24.37 -5.98
CA PHE A 359 13.69 24.21 -4.89
C PHE A 359 12.59 25.28 -4.87
N CYS A 360 12.41 26.06 -5.93
CA CYS A 360 11.33 27.04 -5.97
C CYS A 360 10.06 26.39 -6.54
N GLY A 361 8.92 26.53 -5.86
CA GLY A 361 7.62 26.21 -6.43
C GLY A 361 7.18 27.19 -7.55
N ILE A 362 8.12 27.97 -8.11
CA ILE A 362 7.85 28.96 -9.14
C ILE A 362 7.56 28.21 -10.44
N TYR A 363 6.51 28.66 -11.10
CA TYR A 363 6.14 28.18 -12.40
C TYR A 363 7.27 28.43 -13.43
N ASN A 364 7.73 27.37 -14.05
CA ASN A 364 8.67 27.31 -15.15
C ASN A 364 7.98 26.69 -16.37
N LYS A 365 7.63 27.55 -17.34
CA LYS A 365 7.02 27.15 -18.63
C LYS A 365 7.81 26.11 -19.42
N ASN A 366 9.09 25.92 -19.11
CA ASN A 366 9.95 24.93 -19.76
C ASN A 366 9.83 23.53 -19.16
N ASN A 367 9.08 23.34 -18.06
CA ASN A 367 8.83 22.04 -17.43
C ASN A 367 7.34 21.61 -17.54
N PRO A 368 6.83 21.29 -18.74
CA PRO A 368 5.41 20.97 -18.92
C PRO A 368 4.99 19.66 -18.25
N TYR A 369 5.93 18.75 -17.98
CA TYR A 369 5.66 17.42 -17.45
C TYR A 369 5.12 17.42 -16.00
N THR A 370 5.34 18.52 -15.28
CA THR A 370 4.88 18.72 -13.90
C THR A 370 3.94 19.93 -13.79
N GLY A 371 3.25 20.30 -14.88
CA GLY A 371 2.39 21.50 -14.90
C GLY A 371 3.18 22.80 -14.72
N GLY A 372 4.47 22.79 -15.07
CA GLY A 372 5.37 23.94 -14.92
C GLY A 372 5.96 24.09 -13.51
N LYS A 373 5.64 23.25 -12.52
CA LYS A 373 6.13 23.44 -11.15
C LYS A 373 7.20 22.41 -10.78
N MET A 374 8.21 22.79 -10.02
CA MET A 374 9.11 21.82 -9.39
C MET A 374 8.48 21.36 -8.08
N TYR A 375 8.32 20.05 -7.92
CA TYR A 375 7.70 19.46 -6.73
C TYR A 375 8.76 18.89 -5.79
N MET A 376 8.61 19.16 -4.50
CA MET A 376 9.36 18.49 -3.44
C MET A 376 8.54 17.34 -2.87
N ALA A 377 9.21 16.25 -2.50
CA ALA A 377 8.55 15.13 -1.86
C ALA A 377 7.98 15.57 -0.50
N GLY A 378 6.66 15.67 -0.40
CA GLY A 378 5.97 16.04 0.84
C GLY A 378 5.51 14.83 1.66
N ARG A 379 5.08 13.74 1.03
CA ARG A 379 4.65 12.51 1.72
C ARG A 379 4.78 11.31 0.79
N VAL A 380 5.27 10.19 1.33
CA VAL A 380 5.28 8.92 0.61
C VAL A 380 3.94 8.23 0.82
N THR A 381 3.16 8.07 -0.24
CA THR A 381 1.88 7.32 -0.17
C THR A 381 2.08 5.83 -0.40
N LYS A 382 3.09 5.46 -1.19
CA LYS A 382 3.35 4.07 -1.59
C LYS A 382 4.78 3.89 -2.09
N HIS A 383 5.35 2.72 -1.80
CA HIS A 383 6.62 2.25 -2.35
C HIS A 383 6.43 0.83 -2.88
N ILE A 384 6.74 0.60 -4.17
CA ILE A 384 6.56 -0.71 -4.83
C ILE A 384 7.93 -1.21 -5.31
N LYS A 385 8.34 -2.38 -4.83
CA LYS A 385 9.54 -3.09 -5.27
C LYS A 385 9.16 -4.43 -5.91
N ILE A 386 9.60 -4.63 -7.16
CA ILE A 386 9.30 -5.86 -7.92
C ILE A 386 10.51 -6.75 -8.18
N ARG A 387 11.73 -6.21 -8.16
CA ARG A 387 12.93 -6.97 -8.59
C ARG A 387 13.45 -7.96 -7.56
N GLU A 388 13.21 -7.70 -6.29
CA GLU A 388 13.68 -8.50 -5.16
C GLU A 388 12.72 -9.64 -4.82
N ALA A 389 11.55 -9.70 -5.47
CA ALA A 389 10.54 -10.72 -5.19
C ALA A 389 10.81 -11.99 -6.03
N ASN A 390 10.87 -13.15 -5.37
CA ASN A 390 11.02 -14.45 -6.03
C ASN A 390 9.71 -14.96 -6.65
N ASP A 391 8.57 -14.44 -6.22
CA ASP A 391 7.24 -14.84 -6.67
C ASP A 391 6.84 -14.11 -7.97
N GLN A 392 6.63 -14.89 -9.03
CA GLN A 392 6.24 -14.38 -10.34
C GLN A 392 4.86 -13.71 -10.35
N ASP A 393 3.88 -14.27 -9.66
CA ASP A 393 2.51 -13.76 -9.63
C ASP A 393 2.44 -12.41 -8.90
N TYR A 394 3.20 -12.30 -7.80
CA TYR A 394 3.39 -11.04 -7.11
C TYR A 394 4.02 -9.98 -8.03
N ARG A 395 5.09 -10.34 -8.78
CA ARG A 395 5.75 -9.41 -9.72
C ARG A 395 4.80 -8.91 -10.79
N ASP A 396 4.00 -9.79 -11.37
CA ASP A 396 3.08 -9.42 -12.45
C ASP A 396 1.92 -8.55 -11.94
N THR A 397 1.37 -8.88 -10.78
CA THR A 397 0.35 -8.07 -10.10
C THR A 397 0.87 -6.67 -9.78
N LYS A 398 2.06 -6.56 -9.19
CA LYS A 398 2.68 -5.27 -8.87
C LYS A 398 3.08 -4.48 -10.10
N ARG A 399 3.52 -5.14 -11.18
CA ARG A 399 3.80 -4.48 -12.46
C ARG A 399 2.52 -3.86 -13.04
N LYS A 400 1.40 -4.60 -13.03
CA LYS A 400 0.11 -4.07 -13.50
C LYS A 400 -0.33 -2.85 -12.69
N GLU A 401 -0.19 -2.91 -11.37
CA GLU A 401 -0.46 -1.79 -10.46
C GLU A 401 0.41 -0.56 -10.77
N MET A 402 1.71 -0.74 -11.00
CA MET A 402 2.61 0.35 -11.41
C MET A 402 2.21 0.95 -12.77
N MET A 403 1.86 0.12 -13.75
CA MET A 403 1.44 0.59 -15.08
C MET A 403 0.14 1.39 -15.00
N ASN A 404 -0.81 1.00 -14.16
CA ASN A 404 -2.03 1.78 -13.94
C ASN A 404 -1.73 3.19 -13.38
N ILE A 405 -0.77 3.31 -12.47
CA ILE A 405 -0.34 4.63 -11.94
C ILE A 405 0.32 5.46 -13.05
N ILE A 406 1.26 4.86 -13.79
CA ILE A 406 2.00 5.54 -14.87
C ILE A 406 1.07 6.03 -15.98
N HIS A 407 0.08 5.21 -16.34
CA HIS A 407 -0.85 5.50 -17.44
C HIS A 407 -2.12 6.21 -17.00
N SER A 408 -2.34 6.44 -15.71
CA SER A 408 -3.52 7.17 -15.22
C SER A 408 -3.62 8.55 -15.87
N GLU A 409 -4.81 8.89 -16.35
CA GLU A 409 -5.12 10.23 -16.88
C GLU A 409 -5.14 11.27 -15.76
N ASP A 410 -5.40 10.85 -14.52
CA ASP A 410 -5.45 11.73 -13.35
C ASP A 410 -4.10 12.41 -13.08
N ARG A 411 -2.98 11.89 -13.63
CA ARG A 411 -1.63 12.43 -13.42
C ARG A 411 -1.46 13.90 -13.84
N PHE A 412 -2.40 14.43 -14.62
CA PHE A 412 -2.45 15.84 -15.02
C PHE A 412 -3.48 16.68 -14.25
N SER A 413 -4.27 16.06 -13.37
CA SER A 413 -5.27 16.74 -12.54
C SER A 413 -4.65 17.28 -11.24
N GLU A 414 -5.09 18.45 -10.78
CA GLU A 414 -4.63 19.01 -9.50
C GLU A 414 -5.25 18.29 -8.28
N GLU A 415 -6.45 17.74 -8.42
CA GLU A 415 -7.18 17.09 -7.31
C GLU A 415 -6.79 15.62 -7.13
N ASN A 416 -6.66 14.86 -8.22
CA ASN A 416 -6.47 13.40 -8.18
C ASN A 416 -5.07 12.98 -8.65
N GLY A 417 -4.24 13.91 -9.13
CA GLY A 417 -2.92 13.64 -9.67
C GLY A 417 -1.96 13.10 -8.63
N GLN A 418 -1.37 11.94 -8.93
CA GLN A 418 -0.32 11.35 -8.11
C GLN A 418 1.03 11.58 -8.77
N LEU A 419 1.91 12.30 -8.06
CA LEU A 419 3.32 12.35 -8.40
C LEU A 419 3.96 11.02 -8.04
N PHE A 420 4.73 10.47 -8.98
CA PHE A 420 5.49 9.25 -8.78
C PHE A 420 6.90 9.40 -9.30
N ILE A 421 7.81 8.60 -8.76
CA ILE A 421 9.18 8.45 -9.25
C ILE A 421 9.39 6.99 -9.58
N ALA A 422 9.82 6.71 -10.80
CA ALA A 422 10.07 5.37 -11.28
C ALA A 422 11.56 5.19 -11.60
N SER A 423 12.17 4.15 -11.06
CA SER A 423 13.52 3.73 -11.45
C SER A 423 13.41 2.62 -12.48
N VAL A 424 13.79 2.95 -13.72
CA VAL A 424 13.85 1.99 -14.83
C VAL A 424 15.30 1.55 -14.99
N LYS A 425 15.54 0.24 -15.18
CA LYS A 425 16.86 -0.24 -15.62
C LYS A 425 16.77 -0.33 -17.12
N GLY A 426 17.31 0.68 -17.78
CA GLY A 426 17.54 0.61 -19.21
C GLY A 426 18.60 -0.44 -19.52
N HIS A 427 18.50 -1.04 -20.69
CA HIS A 427 19.59 -1.80 -21.29
C HIS A 427 20.12 -0.96 -22.45
N ILE A 428 21.42 -0.66 -22.42
CA ILE A 428 22.15 -0.17 -23.59
C ILE A 428 22.82 -1.40 -24.18
N ASP A 429 22.57 -1.65 -25.46
CA ASP A 429 23.27 -2.73 -26.16
C ASP A 429 24.78 -2.52 -26.03
N LYS A 430 25.53 -3.61 -25.83
CA LYS A 430 26.99 -3.53 -25.70
C LYS A 430 27.65 -2.84 -26.90
N ALA A 431 27.07 -2.97 -28.09
CA ALA A 431 27.54 -2.29 -29.29
C ALA A 431 27.50 -0.75 -29.17
N HIS A 432 26.61 -0.21 -28.36
CA HIS A 432 26.36 1.23 -28.19
C HIS A 432 26.92 1.81 -26.89
N ILE A 433 27.56 1.01 -26.04
CA ILE A 433 28.13 1.52 -24.78
C ILE A 433 29.14 2.63 -25.06
N ASN A 434 30.03 2.45 -26.04
CA ASN A 434 31.04 3.45 -26.38
C ASN A 434 30.46 4.74 -26.99
N ASP A 435 29.28 4.66 -27.60
CA ASP A 435 28.56 5.83 -28.14
C ASP A 435 28.00 6.71 -27.02
N HIS A 436 27.80 6.14 -25.83
CA HIS A 436 27.14 6.79 -24.70
C HIS A 436 27.99 6.87 -23.42
N ILE A 437 29.15 6.22 -23.36
CA ILE A 437 30.01 6.20 -22.16
C ILE A 437 30.68 7.55 -21.90
N ASN A 438 30.97 8.28 -22.97
CA ASN A 438 31.44 9.65 -22.90
C ASN A 438 30.22 10.56 -22.93
N PHE A 439 29.79 10.97 -21.74
CA PHE A 439 28.75 11.99 -21.58
C PHE A 439 29.29 13.43 -21.38
N PRO A 440 30.46 13.87 -21.89
CA PRO A 440 30.87 15.24 -21.64
C PRO A 440 30.02 16.18 -22.49
N PRO A 441 29.39 17.20 -21.90
CA PRO A 441 28.84 18.30 -22.68
C PRO A 441 30.00 19.08 -23.30
N ILE A 442 30.30 18.83 -24.58
CA ILE A 442 31.31 19.61 -25.31
C ILE A 442 30.64 20.90 -25.77
N TRP A 443 30.93 22.02 -25.10
CA TRP A 443 30.40 23.32 -25.50
C TRP A 443 31.23 23.92 -26.64
N ARG A 444 30.59 24.15 -27.80
CA ARG A 444 31.21 24.88 -28.92
C ARG A 444 30.38 26.07 -29.32
N LYS A 445 31.06 27.16 -29.69
CA LYS A 445 30.43 28.28 -30.41
C LYS A 445 30.13 27.80 -31.83
N ARG A 446 28.86 27.52 -32.12
CA ARG A 446 28.40 27.08 -33.45
C ARG A 446 27.49 28.14 -34.04
N THR A 447 27.72 28.45 -35.31
CA THR A 447 26.79 29.23 -36.13
C THR A 447 25.98 28.25 -36.96
N TYR A 448 24.66 28.26 -36.80
CA TYR A 448 23.75 27.38 -37.54
C TYR A 448 22.45 28.10 -37.88
N LYS A 449 21.73 27.57 -38.87
CA LYS A 449 20.41 28.08 -39.26
C LYS A 449 19.34 27.40 -38.41
N THR A 450 18.39 28.18 -37.91
CA THR A 450 17.28 27.69 -37.08
C THR A 450 16.10 27.18 -37.93
N ASP A 451 16.41 26.49 -39.03
CA ASP A 451 15.40 25.86 -39.90
C ASP A 451 15.11 24.41 -39.47
N GLU A 452 13.95 23.90 -39.87
CA GLU A 452 13.45 22.58 -39.46
C GLU A 452 14.46 21.46 -39.75
N LYS A 453 15.13 21.55 -40.91
CA LYS A 453 16.13 20.57 -41.35
C LYS A 453 17.34 20.52 -40.40
N THR A 454 17.79 21.67 -39.88
CA THR A 454 19.02 21.76 -39.09
C THR A 454 18.82 21.43 -37.61
N ILE A 455 17.75 21.94 -36.99
CA ILE A 455 17.49 21.76 -35.54
C ILE A 455 16.50 20.63 -35.22
N GLY A 456 15.97 19.98 -36.26
CA GLY A 456 14.96 18.93 -36.15
C GLY A 456 13.55 19.48 -35.92
N LYS A 457 12.56 18.75 -36.43
CA LYS A 457 11.13 19.11 -36.39
C LYS A 457 10.62 19.50 -35.01
N PHE A 458 10.92 18.68 -34.00
CA PHE A 458 10.48 18.92 -32.62
C PHE A 458 10.97 20.28 -32.08
N THR A 459 12.26 20.58 -32.26
CA THR A 459 12.85 21.84 -31.77
C THR A 459 12.29 23.03 -32.54
N TYR A 460 12.14 22.89 -33.86
CA TYR A 460 11.60 23.93 -34.73
C TYR A 460 10.15 24.31 -34.37
N GLU A 461 9.26 23.32 -34.26
CA GLU A 461 7.87 23.53 -33.86
C GLU A 461 7.77 24.16 -32.46
N LYS A 462 8.62 23.73 -31.52
CA LYS A 462 8.69 24.29 -30.17
C LYS A 462 9.11 25.75 -30.18
N MET A 463 10.12 26.12 -30.97
CA MET A 463 10.58 27.51 -31.11
C MET A 463 9.47 28.40 -31.67
N GLN A 464 8.78 27.96 -32.74
CA GLN A 464 7.66 28.69 -33.30
C GLN A 464 6.54 28.91 -32.28
N LYS A 465 6.14 27.84 -31.57
CA LYS A 465 5.09 27.90 -30.54
C LYS A 465 5.42 28.86 -29.39
N GLN A 466 6.71 29.07 -29.12
CA GLN A 466 7.19 29.96 -28.04
C GLN A 466 7.52 31.39 -28.52
N GLY A 467 7.24 31.73 -29.78
CA GLY A 467 7.55 33.05 -30.34
C GLY A 467 9.05 33.29 -30.53
N ILE A 468 9.87 32.23 -30.51
CA ILE A 468 11.31 32.32 -30.75
C ILE A 468 11.53 32.35 -32.27
N SER A 469 12.32 33.30 -32.75
CA SER A 469 12.58 33.46 -34.18
C SER A 469 13.28 32.23 -34.78
N VAL A 470 12.66 31.65 -35.80
CA VAL A 470 13.17 30.54 -36.60
C VAL A 470 13.67 31.01 -37.98
N ASN A 471 14.30 30.11 -38.74
CA ASN A 471 14.84 30.36 -40.10
C ASN A 471 15.91 31.46 -40.20
N LYS A 472 16.56 31.80 -39.08
CA LYS A 472 17.67 32.76 -39.02
C LYS A 472 18.98 32.07 -38.67
N GLN A 473 20.08 32.69 -39.09
CA GLN A 473 21.42 32.29 -38.65
C GLN A 473 21.63 32.79 -37.22
N VAL A 474 22.01 31.89 -36.32
CA VAL A 474 22.30 32.23 -34.93
C VAL A 474 23.63 31.63 -34.52
N THR A 475 24.37 32.36 -33.69
CA THR A 475 25.57 31.84 -33.05
C THR A 475 25.24 31.56 -31.59
N LYS A 476 25.37 30.30 -31.17
CA LYS A 476 25.10 29.86 -29.81
C LYS A 476 26.26 29.03 -29.28
N LEU A 477 26.42 29.05 -27.96
CA LEU A 477 27.23 28.07 -27.26
C LEU A 477 26.38 26.80 -27.15
N THR A 478 26.79 25.75 -27.85
CA THR A 478 26.00 24.51 -28.02
C THR A 478 26.74 23.33 -27.40
N SER A 479 26.06 22.58 -26.54
CA SER A 479 26.56 21.31 -26.02
C SER A 479 26.42 20.22 -27.08
N LEU A 480 27.53 19.59 -27.45
CA LEU A 480 27.61 18.49 -28.42
C LEU A 480 27.96 17.18 -27.72
N LEU A 481 27.42 16.08 -28.25
CA LEU A 481 27.70 14.71 -27.76
C LEU A 481 28.99 14.12 -28.34
N SER A 482 29.54 14.72 -29.39
CA SER A 482 30.82 14.32 -29.99
C SER A 482 31.50 15.51 -30.69
N THR A 483 32.80 15.33 -30.98
CA THR A 483 33.71 16.31 -31.57
C THR A 483 33.41 16.63 -33.02
#